data_AF-P42578-F1
#
_entry.id   AF-P42578-F1
#
_cell.length_a   1.000
_cell.length_b   1.000
_cell.length_c   1.000
_cell.angle_alpha   90.00
_cell.angle_beta   90.00
_cell.angle_gamma   90.00
#
_symmetry.space_group_name_H-M   'P 1'
#
loop_
_entity.id
_entity.type
_entity.pdbx_description
1 polymer ?
#
loop_
_entity_poly.entity_id
_entity_poly.type
_entity_poly.pdbx_seq_one_letter_code
_entity_poly.pdbx_strand_id
1 'polypeptide(L)'
;MNSVLFLTLAVCSSLAYGKEFVATVRQNYKENINQLLEQQIQKELAASYIYQAYASYFQRADVSLPGIKKFFSDASSEERDDAQSLIDYINQRGGHVQYDKIDLKDACETVMKFVTSDTSGLEEFRDRRMCICGFVATKTINDNCGERSDWKEGLIAFEDTLAIERYVNAQLLDIHKKADDEKDAHLTHILEHEFLEEQVSSINKIAHAITRLRSFEQGSGNNYKLGRVYLRPTPQISH
;
A
#
# COMPACT_ATOMS: atom_id res chain seq x y z
N MET A 1 55.96 -0.17 6.35
CA MET A 1 54.64 -0.68 5.94
C MET A 1 53.65 -0.83 7.12
N ASN A 2 53.68 0.06 8.13
CA ASN A 2 52.93 -0.13 9.39
C ASN A 2 51.71 0.79 9.56
N SER A 3 51.31 1.55 8.54
CA SER A 3 50.20 2.53 8.66
C SER A 3 48.80 1.93 8.41
N VAL A 4 48.70 0.74 7.81
CA VAL A 4 47.39 0.16 7.44
C VAL A 4 46.73 -0.56 8.61
N LEU A 5 47.51 -1.10 9.55
CA LEU A 5 47.01 -1.90 10.67
C LEU A 5 46.30 -1.07 11.75
N PHE A 6 46.70 0.20 11.94
CA PHE A 6 46.05 1.10 12.90
C PHE A 6 44.69 1.60 12.42
N LEU A 7 44.50 1.82 11.12
CA LEU A 7 43.19 2.22 10.57
C LEU A 7 42.14 1.10 10.73
N THR A 8 42.53 -0.17 10.58
CA THR A 8 41.60 -1.30 10.70
C THR A 8 41.06 -1.49 12.12
N LEU A 9 41.86 -1.20 13.15
CA LEU A 9 41.43 -1.32 14.56
C LEU A 9 40.44 -0.21 14.96
N ALA A 10 40.70 1.04 14.56
CA ALA A 10 39.83 2.18 14.89
C ALA A 10 38.41 2.03 14.30
N VAL A 11 38.31 1.52 13.07
CA VAL A 11 37.01 1.28 12.40
C VAL A 11 36.23 0.15 13.08
N CYS A 12 36.90 -0.89 13.58
CA CYS A 12 36.23 -1.97 14.29
C CYS A 12 35.65 -1.49 15.63
N SER A 13 36.38 -0.64 16.37
CA SER A 13 35.89 -0.05 17.62
C SER A 13 34.71 0.90 17.45
N SER A 14 34.66 1.70 16.38
CA SER A 14 33.54 2.62 16.15
C SER A 14 32.26 1.89 15.76
N LEU A 15 32.36 0.82 14.97
CA LEU A 15 31.22 -0.03 14.62
C LEU A 15 30.65 -0.79 15.83
N ALA A 16 31.52 -1.28 16.71
CA ALA A 16 31.10 -1.92 17.96
C ALA A 16 30.39 -0.92 18.89
N TYR A 17 30.96 0.28 19.05
CA TYR A 17 30.38 1.36 19.85
C TYR A 17 28.97 1.76 19.36
N GLY A 18 28.78 1.85 18.03
CA GLY A 18 27.47 2.15 17.45
C GLY A 18 26.40 1.11 17.76
N LYS A 19 26.72 -0.19 17.63
CA LYS A 19 25.77 -1.29 17.92
C LYS A 19 25.40 -1.35 19.40
N GLU A 20 26.37 -1.11 20.29
CA GLU A 20 26.14 -1.11 21.75
C GLU A 20 25.24 0.05 22.18
N PHE A 21 25.37 1.22 21.54
CA PHE A 21 24.51 2.36 21.84
C PHE A 21 23.04 2.12 21.46
N VAL A 22 22.76 1.51 20.30
CA VAL A 22 21.38 1.19 19.89
C VAL A 22 20.70 0.25 20.88
N ALA A 23 21.43 -0.71 21.44
CA ALA A 23 20.91 -1.63 22.46
C ALA A 23 20.45 -0.91 23.74
N THR A 24 20.97 0.29 24.03
CA THR A 24 20.55 1.11 25.18
C THR A 24 19.18 1.76 24.96
N VAL A 25 18.78 1.99 23.70
CA VAL A 25 17.47 2.55 23.33
C VAL A 25 16.38 1.47 23.37
N ARG A 26 16.72 0.24 22.97
CA ARG A 26 15.77 -0.86 22.80
C ARG A 26 15.15 -1.30 24.15
N GLN A 27 13.84 -1.08 24.31
CA GLN A 27 13.07 -1.46 25.50
C GLN A 27 11.79 -2.23 25.10
N ASN A 28 11.63 -3.44 25.65
CA ASN A 28 10.49 -4.33 25.37
C ASN A 28 10.20 -4.51 23.87
N TYR A 29 11.24 -4.53 23.03
CA TYR A 29 11.10 -4.62 21.58
C TYR A 29 11.83 -5.86 21.08
N LYS A 30 11.05 -6.81 20.55
CA LYS A 30 11.52 -8.16 20.20
C LYS A 30 11.82 -8.25 18.71
N GLU A 31 12.75 -9.13 18.35
CA GLU A 31 13.19 -9.29 16.97
C GLU A 31 12.07 -9.80 16.03
N ASN A 32 11.17 -10.64 16.53
CA ASN A 32 10.00 -11.09 15.77
C ASN A 32 9.04 -9.93 15.44
N ILE A 33 8.89 -8.97 16.35
CA ILE A 33 8.12 -7.74 16.09
C ILE A 33 8.81 -6.89 15.02
N ASN A 34 10.13 -6.75 15.08
CA ASN A 34 10.91 -6.06 14.03
C ASN A 34 10.64 -6.67 12.66
N GLN A 35 10.73 -8.00 12.54
CA GLN A 35 10.48 -8.71 11.28
C GLN A 35 9.05 -8.53 10.75
N LEU A 36 8.04 -8.54 11.63
CA LEU A 36 6.66 -8.29 11.25
C LEU A 36 6.46 -6.87 10.70
N LEU A 37 7.09 -5.88 11.33
CA LEU A 37 7.02 -4.49 10.87
C LEU A 37 7.81 -4.27 9.58
N GLU A 38 8.97 -4.90 9.40
CA GLU A 38 9.70 -4.92 8.12
C GLU A 38 8.83 -5.50 6.99
N GLN A 39 8.15 -6.62 7.27
CA GLN A 39 7.21 -7.20 6.32
C GLN A 39 6.01 -6.29 6.06
N GLN A 40 5.58 -5.46 7.01
CA GLN A 40 4.50 -4.51 6.79
C GLN A 40 4.95 -3.35 5.91
N ILE A 41 6.15 -2.79 6.17
CA ILE A 41 6.77 -1.77 5.33
C ILE A 41 6.82 -2.22 3.86
N GLN A 42 7.19 -3.49 3.61
CA GLN A 42 7.19 -4.04 2.25
C GLN A 42 5.78 -4.06 1.62
N LYS A 43 4.72 -4.27 2.41
CA LYS A 43 3.34 -4.27 1.92
C LYS A 43 2.85 -2.86 1.61
N GLU A 44 3.14 -1.87 2.46
CA GLU A 44 2.76 -0.48 2.19
C GLU A 44 3.51 0.05 0.95
N LEU A 45 4.82 -0.22 0.84
CA LEU A 45 5.58 0.15 -0.35
C LEU A 45 5.09 -0.58 -1.61
N ALA A 46 4.67 -1.84 -1.49
CA ALA A 46 4.05 -2.58 -2.59
C ALA A 46 2.69 -1.97 -2.99
N ALA A 47 1.82 -1.65 -2.03
CA ALA A 47 0.55 -0.97 -2.26
C ALA A 47 0.76 0.38 -2.95
N SER A 48 1.70 1.18 -2.46
CA SER A 48 2.14 2.43 -3.08
C SER A 48 2.55 2.23 -4.55
N TYR A 49 3.33 1.19 -4.84
CA TYR A 49 3.81 0.92 -6.20
C TYR A 49 2.67 0.49 -7.12
N ILE A 50 1.72 -0.28 -6.61
CA ILE A 50 0.49 -0.61 -7.32
C ILE A 50 -0.28 0.67 -7.62
N TYR A 51 -0.58 1.52 -6.63
CA TYR A 51 -1.30 2.78 -6.87
C TYR A 51 -0.58 3.72 -7.84
N GLN A 52 0.76 3.75 -7.82
CA GLN A 52 1.54 4.48 -8.82
C GLN A 52 1.31 3.92 -10.23
N ALA A 53 1.26 2.59 -10.39
CA ALA A 53 0.96 1.94 -11.65
C ALA A 53 -0.45 2.29 -12.17
N TYR A 54 -1.46 2.30 -11.29
CA TYR A 54 -2.83 2.73 -11.64
C TYR A 54 -2.87 4.20 -12.05
N ALA A 55 -2.22 5.10 -11.30
CA ALA A 55 -2.10 6.50 -11.66
C ALA A 55 -1.46 6.67 -13.06
N SER A 56 -0.42 5.89 -13.36
CA SER A 56 0.24 5.89 -14.67
C SER A 56 -0.71 5.46 -15.80
N TYR A 57 -1.55 4.45 -15.56
CA TYR A 57 -2.54 3.97 -16.53
C TYR A 57 -3.60 5.02 -16.83
N PHE A 58 -4.18 5.63 -15.80
CA PHE A 58 -5.25 6.63 -15.95
C PHE A 58 -4.78 7.98 -16.51
N GLN A 59 -3.48 8.26 -16.46
CA GLN A 59 -2.87 9.45 -17.08
C GLN A 59 -2.70 9.33 -18.60
N ARG A 60 -2.71 8.11 -19.17
CA ARG A 60 -2.45 7.92 -20.60
C ARG A 60 -3.46 8.69 -21.45
N ALA A 61 -3.01 9.23 -22.59
CA ALA A 61 -3.84 10.04 -23.49
C ALA A 61 -5.08 9.28 -24.02
N ASP A 62 -5.01 7.96 -24.17
CA ASP A 62 -6.12 7.09 -24.62
C ASP A 62 -7.16 6.75 -23.53
N VAL A 63 -6.83 7.04 -22.26
CA VAL A 63 -7.70 6.84 -21.08
C VAL A 63 -8.18 8.18 -20.54
N SER A 64 -7.25 9.11 -20.26
CA SER A 64 -7.48 10.52 -19.92
C SER A 64 -8.50 10.77 -18.79
N LEU A 65 -8.25 10.16 -17.62
CA LEU A 65 -9.09 10.33 -16.41
C LEU A 65 -8.29 11.02 -15.30
N PRO A 66 -8.08 12.35 -15.38
CA PRO A 66 -7.19 13.08 -14.47
C PRO A 66 -7.64 13.03 -13.00
N GLY A 67 -8.94 12.96 -12.72
CA GLY A 67 -9.44 12.83 -11.35
C GLY A 67 -9.13 11.48 -10.71
N ILE A 68 -9.29 10.39 -11.48
CA ILE A 68 -8.91 9.04 -11.04
C ILE A 68 -7.38 8.94 -10.90
N LYS A 69 -6.63 9.49 -11.87
CA LYS A 69 -5.18 9.61 -11.75
C LYS A 69 -4.78 10.32 -10.46
N LYS A 70 -5.45 11.42 -10.11
CA LYS A 70 -5.13 12.17 -8.89
C LYS A 70 -5.37 11.31 -7.65
N PHE A 71 -6.52 10.66 -7.55
CA PHE A 71 -6.83 9.74 -6.45
C PHE A 71 -5.71 8.72 -6.23
N PHE A 72 -5.34 7.97 -7.28
CA PHE A 72 -4.27 6.97 -7.18
C PHE A 72 -2.88 7.56 -6.92
N SER A 73 -2.63 8.78 -7.38
CA SER A 73 -1.37 9.49 -7.09
C SER A 73 -1.27 9.90 -5.62
N ASP A 74 -2.39 10.33 -5.03
CA ASP A 74 -2.48 10.70 -3.62
C ASP A 74 -2.37 9.45 -2.75
N ALA A 75 -3.15 8.39 -3.05
CA ALA A 75 -3.08 7.11 -2.35
C ALA A 75 -1.67 6.49 -2.43
N SER A 76 -1.00 6.55 -3.58
CA SER A 76 0.39 6.11 -3.69
C SER A 76 1.35 6.89 -2.78
N SER A 77 1.06 8.15 -2.48
CA SER A 77 1.90 8.97 -1.59
C SER A 77 1.60 8.65 -0.13
N GLU A 78 0.32 8.52 0.23
CA GLU A 78 -0.17 8.12 1.55
C GLU A 78 0.49 6.80 2.01
N GLU A 79 0.44 5.76 1.16
CA GLU A 79 1.08 4.46 1.45
C GLU A 79 2.62 4.54 1.63
N ARG A 80 3.29 5.54 1.03
CA ARG A 80 4.73 5.76 1.28
C ARG A 80 4.97 6.43 2.61
N ASP A 81 4.08 7.34 3.00
CA ASP A 81 4.13 8.01 4.29
C ASP A 81 3.85 6.99 5.41
N ASP A 82 2.92 6.03 5.19
CA ASP A 82 2.68 4.92 6.11
C ASP A 82 3.90 4.01 6.28
N ALA A 83 4.53 3.64 5.16
CA ALA A 83 5.81 2.91 5.19
C ALA A 83 6.88 3.68 5.97
N GLN A 84 6.98 5.00 5.78
CA GLN A 84 7.93 5.86 6.47
C GLN A 84 7.63 5.94 7.97
N SER A 85 6.37 6.06 8.38
CA SER A 85 5.95 6.06 9.79
C SER A 85 6.37 4.77 10.49
N LEU A 86 6.21 3.61 9.83
CA LEU A 86 6.69 2.32 10.36
C LEU A 86 8.23 2.26 10.46
N ILE A 87 8.97 2.79 9.47
CA ILE A 87 10.44 2.86 9.51
C ILE A 87 10.90 3.71 10.70
N ASP A 88 10.29 4.88 10.89
CA ASP A 88 10.61 5.79 11.99
C ASP A 88 10.31 5.13 13.34
N TYR A 89 9.18 4.42 13.44
CA TYR A 89 8.82 3.66 14.62
C TYR A 89 9.84 2.55 14.96
N ILE A 90 10.26 1.75 13.96
CA ILE A 90 11.29 0.71 14.16
C ILE A 90 12.57 1.34 14.70
N ASN A 91 13.03 2.44 14.09
CA ASN A 91 14.23 3.14 14.53
C ASN A 91 14.07 3.72 15.96
N GLN A 92 12.91 4.28 16.29
CA GLN A 92 12.58 4.79 17.62
C GLN A 92 12.66 3.70 18.70
N ARG A 93 12.23 2.47 18.38
CA ARG A 93 12.28 1.33 19.30
C ARG A 93 13.67 0.64 19.36
N GLY A 94 14.68 1.20 18.68
CA GLY A 94 16.02 0.62 18.59
C GLY A 94 16.07 -0.64 17.72
N GLY A 95 15.17 -0.73 16.74
CA GLY A 95 15.17 -1.74 15.69
C GLY A 95 16.10 -1.41 14.54
N HIS A 96 16.07 -2.25 13.51
CA HIS A 96 16.79 -2.02 12.26
C HIS A 96 15.92 -2.51 11.12
N VAL A 97 15.77 -1.70 10.07
CA VAL A 97 14.96 -2.04 8.89
C VAL A 97 15.84 -2.66 7.81
N GLN A 98 15.45 -3.84 7.35
CA GLN A 98 15.98 -4.48 6.14
C GLN A 98 14.96 -4.38 5.01
N TYR A 99 15.44 -4.03 3.82
CA TYR A 99 14.60 -3.85 2.64
C TYR A 99 14.79 -5.00 1.66
N ASP A 100 13.67 -5.52 1.17
CA ASP A 100 13.63 -6.45 0.05
C ASP A 100 13.34 -5.73 -1.27
N LYS A 101 13.54 -6.45 -2.38
CA LYS A 101 13.11 -6.00 -3.70
C LYS A 101 11.58 -5.97 -3.78
N ILE A 102 11.04 -4.98 -4.48
CA ILE A 102 9.61 -4.91 -4.79
C ILE A 102 9.44 -5.13 -6.29
N ASP A 103 8.63 -6.13 -6.65
CA ASP A 103 8.23 -6.40 -8.02
C ASP A 103 6.72 -6.15 -8.17
N LEU A 104 6.32 -5.38 -9.19
CA LEU A 104 4.93 -4.97 -9.38
C LEU A 104 4.00 -6.17 -9.63
N LYS A 105 4.48 -7.18 -10.37
CA LYS A 105 3.69 -8.37 -10.67
C LYS A 105 3.49 -9.20 -9.40
N ASP A 106 4.57 -9.44 -8.66
CA ASP A 106 4.52 -10.19 -7.40
C ASP A 106 3.62 -9.49 -6.36
N ALA A 107 3.67 -8.16 -6.29
CA ALA A 107 2.80 -7.35 -5.43
C ALA A 107 1.31 -7.57 -5.75
N CYS A 108 0.93 -7.45 -7.02
CA CYS A 108 -0.46 -7.64 -7.44
C CYS A 108 -0.94 -9.09 -7.28
N GLU A 109 -0.10 -10.07 -7.57
CA GLU A 109 -0.42 -11.48 -7.34
C GLU A 109 -0.61 -11.80 -5.84
N THR A 110 0.15 -11.15 -4.96
CA THR A 110 0.02 -11.34 -3.50
C THR A 110 -1.35 -10.88 -3.01
N VAL A 111 -1.79 -9.69 -3.42
CA VAL A 111 -3.14 -9.19 -3.12
C VAL A 111 -4.19 -10.13 -3.72
N MET A 112 -4.03 -10.55 -4.98
CA MET A 112 -4.97 -11.49 -5.61
C MET A 112 -5.13 -12.80 -4.84
N LYS A 113 -4.04 -13.40 -4.38
CA LYS A 113 -4.06 -14.64 -3.58
C LYS A 113 -4.85 -14.46 -2.30
N PHE A 114 -4.64 -13.35 -1.59
CA PHE A 114 -5.43 -13.03 -0.39
C PHE A 114 -6.93 -13.01 -0.69
N VAL A 115 -7.36 -12.32 -1.74
CA VAL A 115 -8.80 -12.18 -2.01
C VAL A 115 -9.43 -13.44 -2.61
N THR A 116 -8.64 -14.36 -3.18
CA THR A 116 -9.16 -15.69 -3.55
C THR A 116 -9.38 -16.58 -2.33
N SER A 117 -8.62 -16.37 -1.25
CA SER A 117 -8.78 -17.12 0.00
C SER A 117 -9.88 -16.55 0.91
N ASP A 118 -10.18 -15.26 0.77
CA ASP A 118 -11.26 -14.60 1.48
C ASP A 118 -12.62 -15.03 0.89
N THR A 119 -13.44 -15.70 1.70
CA THR A 119 -14.79 -16.15 1.33
C THR A 119 -15.83 -15.03 1.39
N SER A 120 -15.43 -13.82 1.76
CA SER A 120 -16.37 -12.72 1.94
C SER A 120 -16.64 -11.93 0.65
N GLY A 121 -17.90 -11.96 0.19
CA GLY A 121 -18.63 -10.92 -0.57
C GLY A 121 -18.06 -10.36 -1.89
N LEU A 122 -16.82 -10.69 -2.27
CA LEU A 122 -16.12 -10.16 -3.43
C LEU A 122 -16.03 -11.19 -4.56
N GLU A 123 -16.83 -12.25 -4.50
CA GLU A 123 -16.81 -13.34 -5.48
C GLU A 123 -17.16 -12.86 -6.89
N GLU A 124 -18.06 -11.88 -7.00
CA GLU A 124 -18.51 -11.29 -8.27
C GLU A 124 -17.36 -10.66 -9.08
N PHE A 125 -16.27 -10.27 -8.43
CA PHE A 125 -15.13 -9.60 -9.06
C PHE A 125 -13.90 -10.48 -9.19
N ARG A 126 -13.94 -11.71 -8.68
CA ARG A 126 -12.74 -12.55 -8.47
C ARG A 126 -11.92 -12.72 -9.75
N ASP A 127 -12.58 -12.86 -10.90
CA ASP A 127 -11.92 -13.15 -12.18
C ASP A 127 -11.43 -11.91 -12.94
N ARG A 128 -11.84 -10.69 -12.55
CA ARG A 128 -11.46 -9.44 -13.24
C ARG A 128 -10.53 -8.54 -12.43
N ARG A 129 -10.04 -8.99 -11.28
CA ARG A 129 -9.18 -8.17 -10.43
C ARG A 129 -7.73 -8.10 -10.91
N MET A 130 -7.10 -6.98 -10.61
CA MET A 130 -5.69 -6.65 -10.91
C MET A 130 -5.33 -6.69 -12.40
N CYS A 131 -6.32 -6.57 -13.30
CA CYS A 131 -6.12 -6.55 -14.74
C CYS A 131 -5.29 -5.34 -15.21
N ILE A 132 -5.54 -4.16 -14.63
CA ILE A 132 -4.75 -2.96 -14.89
C ILE A 132 -3.30 -3.17 -14.44
N CYS A 133 -3.10 -3.75 -13.26
CA CYS A 133 -1.76 -4.04 -12.77
C CYS A 133 -1.01 -5.03 -13.68
N GLY A 134 -1.64 -6.15 -14.05
CA GLY A 134 -1.05 -7.12 -14.98
C GLY A 134 -0.65 -6.46 -16.30
N PHE A 135 -1.55 -5.66 -16.88
CA PHE A 135 -1.25 -4.92 -18.11
C PHE A 135 -0.08 -3.94 -17.95
N VAL A 136 -0.01 -3.19 -16.85
CA VAL A 136 1.09 -2.25 -16.62
C VAL A 136 2.41 -2.99 -16.39
N ALA A 137 2.39 -4.14 -15.70
CA ALA A 137 3.58 -4.94 -15.40
C ALA A 137 4.15 -5.65 -16.64
N THR A 138 3.31 -6.26 -17.49
CA THR A 138 3.76 -7.17 -18.56
C THR A 138 3.41 -6.71 -19.97
N LYS A 139 2.56 -5.68 -20.13
CA LYS A 139 1.94 -5.26 -21.40
C LYS A 139 1.03 -6.33 -22.03
N THR A 140 0.67 -7.38 -21.29
CA THR A 140 -0.26 -8.42 -21.72
C THR A 140 -1.57 -8.32 -20.94
N ILE A 141 -2.67 -8.71 -21.57
CA ILE A 141 -4.00 -8.76 -20.94
C ILE A 141 -4.38 -10.23 -20.86
N ASN A 142 -4.76 -10.71 -19.68
CA ASN A 142 -5.25 -12.07 -19.52
C ASN A 142 -6.66 -12.18 -20.13
N ASP A 143 -7.04 -13.36 -20.63
CA ASP A 143 -8.32 -13.57 -21.32
C ASP A 143 -9.55 -13.21 -20.47
N ASN A 144 -9.44 -13.32 -19.15
CA ASN A 144 -10.50 -12.98 -18.19
C ASN A 144 -10.65 -11.47 -17.95
N CYS A 145 -9.73 -10.64 -18.41
CA CYS A 145 -9.72 -9.21 -18.12
C CYS A 145 -10.62 -8.37 -19.03
N GLY A 146 -11.31 -8.97 -20.01
CA GLY A 146 -12.18 -8.24 -20.94
C GLY A 146 -11.43 -7.25 -21.83
N GLU A 147 -12.15 -6.29 -22.41
CA GLU A 147 -11.55 -5.27 -23.27
C GLU A 147 -11.06 -4.07 -22.46
N ARG A 148 -9.96 -3.42 -22.89
CA ARG A 148 -9.44 -2.21 -22.21
C ARG A 148 -10.46 -1.06 -22.17
N SER A 149 -11.46 -1.06 -23.05
CA SER A 149 -12.58 -0.10 -23.02
C SER A 149 -13.34 -0.18 -21.71
N ASP A 150 -13.49 -1.38 -21.15
CA ASP A 150 -14.31 -1.66 -19.97
C ASP A 150 -13.65 -1.10 -18.71
N TRP A 151 -12.32 -0.95 -18.72
CA TRP A 151 -11.56 -0.40 -17.59
C TRP A 151 -11.63 1.13 -17.51
N LYS A 152 -12.09 1.80 -18.59
CA LYS A 152 -12.09 3.27 -18.70
C LYS A 152 -13.08 3.94 -17.75
N GLU A 153 -13.96 3.19 -17.09
CA GLU A 153 -14.90 3.75 -16.13
C GLU A 153 -14.32 3.84 -14.71
N GLY A 154 -13.13 3.27 -14.49
CA GLY A 154 -12.44 3.31 -13.21
C GLY A 154 -13.02 2.39 -12.14
N LEU A 155 -14.24 1.85 -12.32
CA LEU A 155 -14.89 0.96 -11.37
C LEU A 155 -13.98 -0.22 -10.97
N ILE A 156 -13.43 -0.93 -11.97
CA ILE A 156 -12.48 -2.03 -11.76
C ILE A 156 -11.28 -1.60 -10.88
N ALA A 157 -10.80 -0.38 -11.04
CA ALA A 157 -9.66 0.11 -10.27
C ALA A 157 -10.02 0.42 -8.82
N PHE A 158 -11.22 0.95 -8.55
CA PHE A 158 -11.68 1.14 -7.18
C PHE A 158 -12.00 -0.20 -6.51
N GLU A 159 -12.49 -1.19 -7.25
CA GLU A 159 -12.67 -2.55 -6.74
C GLU A 159 -11.34 -3.23 -6.40
N ASP A 160 -10.33 -3.02 -7.23
CA ASP A 160 -8.95 -3.43 -6.95
C ASP A 160 -8.37 -2.69 -5.73
N THR A 161 -8.62 -1.38 -5.60
CA THR A 161 -8.24 -0.57 -4.42
C THR A 161 -8.86 -1.14 -3.15
N LEU A 162 -10.16 -1.45 -3.16
CA LEU A 162 -10.84 -2.04 -2.01
C LEU A 162 -10.20 -3.39 -1.59
N ALA A 163 -9.77 -4.19 -2.55
CA ALA A 163 -9.07 -5.44 -2.28
C ALA A 163 -7.68 -5.21 -1.64
N ILE A 164 -6.93 -4.21 -2.11
CA ILE A 164 -5.63 -3.82 -1.56
C ILE A 164 -5.79 -3.36 -0.11
N GLU A 165 -6.69 -2.41 0.16
CA GLU A 165 -6.89 -1.87 1.51
C GLU A 165 -7.34 -2.94 2.51
N ARG A 166 -8.22 -3.84 2.07
CA ARG A 166 -8.65 -4.96 2.91
C ARG A 166 -7.51 -5.94 3.20
N TYR A 167 -6.63 -6.16 2.24
CA TYR A 167 -5.42 -6.96 2.44
C TYR A 167 -4.51 -6.29 3.46
N VAL A 168 -4.13 -5.02 3.24
CA VAL A 168 -3.26 -4.26 4.15
C VAL A 168 -3.84 -4.25 5.57
N ASN A 169 -5.12 -3.91 5.72
CA ASN A 169 -5.80 -3.90 7.01
C ASN A 169 -5.78 -5.27 7.70
N ALA A 170 -5.99 -6.38 6.97
CA ALA A 170 -5.89 -7.72 7.55
C ALA A 170 -4.48 -8.03 8.08
N GLN A 171 -3.44 -7.56 7.39
CA GLN A 171 -2.05 -7.74 7.83
C GLN A 171 -1.73 -6.88 9.06
N LEU A 172 -2.22 -5.64 9.13
CA LEU A 172 -2.10 -4.80 10.32
C LEU A 172 -2.78 -5.42 11.55
N LEU A 173 -3.97 -6.00 11.37
CA LEU A 173 -4.67 -6.73 12.44
C LEU A 173 -3.89 -7.96 12.93
N ASP A 174 -3.23 -8.69 12.04
CA ASP A 174 -2.36 -9.81 12.41
C ASP A 174 -1.15 -9.34 13.25
N ILE A 175 -0.55 -8.20 12.88
CA ILE A 175 0.56 -7.59 13.64
C ILE A 175 0.08 -7.10 15.00
N HIS A 176 -1.08 -6.43 15.05
CA HIS A 176 -1.69 -5.95 16.29
C HIS A 176 -1.90 -7.10 17.28
N LYS A 177 -2.47 -8.22 16.82
CA LYS A 177 -2.66 -9.42 17.63
C LYS A 177 -1.32 -9.95 18.17
N LYS A 178 -0.28 -9.99 17.34
CA LYS A 178 1.06 -10.43 17.76
C LYS A 178 1.70 -9.48 18.76
N ALA A 179 1.51 -8.17 18.61
CA ALA A 179 1.98 -7.17 19.56
C ALA A 179 1.30 -7.33 20.93
N ASP A 180 -0.01 -7.61 20.97
CA ASP A 180 -0.74 -7.88 22.21
C ASP A 180 -0.30 -9.20 22.88
N ASP A 181 -0.11 -10.27 22.09
CA ASP A 181 0.43 -11.55 22.58
C ASP A 181 1.80 -11.34 23.26
N GLU A 182 2.65 -10.50 22.67
CA GLU A 182 4.00 -10.19 23.16
C GLU A 182 4.04 -9.12 24.27
N LYS A 183 2.88 -8.57 24.65
CA LYS A 183 2.71 -7.50 25.65
C LYS A 183 3.46 -6.20 25.31
N ASP A 184 3.49 -5.85 24.02
CA ASP A 184 4.02 -4.56 23.55
C ASP A 184 2.88 -3.53 23.44
N ALA A 185 2.50 -2.98 24.60
CA ALA A 185 1.38 -2.03 24.71
C ALA A 185 1.58 -0.73 23.90
N HIS A 186 2.83 -0.33 23.65
CA HIS A 186 3.10 0.87 22.85
C HIS A 186 2.86 0.58 21.37
N LEU A 187 3.28 -0.58 20.87
CA LEU A 187 3.02 -0.96 19.48
C LEU A 187 1.53 -1.15 19.21
N THR A 188 0.78 -1.81 20.11
CA THR A 188 -0.67 -1.96 19.92
C THR A 188 -1.38 -0.61 19.82
N HIS A 189 -1.03 0.34 20.70
CA HIS A 189 -1.61 1.69 20.67
C HIS A 189 -1.31 2.45 19.37
N ILE A 190 -0.07 2.37 18.88
CA ILE A 190 0.34 3.03 17.64
C ILE A 190 -0.39 2.42 16.44
N LEU A 191 -0.48 1.10 16.35
CA LEU A 191 -1.23 0.42 15.28
C LEU A 191 -2.70 0.82 15.28
N GLU A 192 -3.33 0.90 16.45
CA GLU A 192 -4.73 1.32 16.59
C GLU A 192 -4.96 2.76 16.10
N HIS A 193 -4.14 3.69 16.57
CA HIS A 193 -4.38 5.13 16.35
C HIS A 193 -3.88 5.64 14.99
N GLU A 194 -2.71 5.18 14.54
CA GLU A 194 -2.08 5.72 13.33
C GLU A 194 -2.45 4.94 12.08
N PHE A 195 -2.82 3.66 12.18
CA PHE A 195 -3.04 2.80 11.00
C PHE A 195 -4.48 2.27 10.91
N LEU A 196 -4.97 1.58 11.94
CA LEU A 196 -6.26 0.89 11.88
C LEU A 196 -7.45 1.86 11.76
N GLU A 197 -7.39 3.03 12.43
CA GLU A 197 -8.41 4.08 12.27
C GLU A 197 -8.47 4.60 10.83
N GLU A 198 -7.30 4.83 10.23
CA GLU A 198 -7.18 5.31 8.84
C GLU A 198 -7.68 4.26 7.85
N GLN A 199 -7.34 2.98 8.05
CA GLN A 199 -7.80 1.90 7.17
C GLN A 199 -9.31 1.71 7.18
N VAL A 200 -9.96 1.81 8.33
CA VAL A 200 -11.43 1.78 8.38
C VAL A 200 -12.04 2.95 7.60
N SER A 201 -11.45 4.14 7.72
CA SER A 201 -11.88 5.34 6.99
C SER A 201 -11.67 5.23 5.48
N SER A 202 -10.49 4.76 5.05
CA SER A 202 -10.12 4.56 3.64
C SER A 202 -11.04 3.54 2.96
N ILE A 203 -11.21 2.37 3.58
CA ILE A 203 -12.11 1.30 3.08
C ILE A 203 -13.54 1.82 2.90
N ASN A 204 -14.06 2.61 3.86
CA ASN A 204 -15.40 3.19 3.75
C ASN A 204 -15.52 4.20 2.59
N LYS A 205 -14.53 5.10 2.43
CA LYS A 205 -14.49 6.07 1.33
C LYS A 205 -14.48 5.36 -0.04
N ILE A 206 -13.68 4.30 -0.18
CA ILE A 206 -13.60 3.51 -1.41
C ILE A 206 -14.93 2.78 -1.68
N ALA A 207 -15.56 2.20 -0.66
CA ALA A 207 -16.86 1.56 -0.80
C ALA A 207 -17.96 2.54 -1.27
N HIS A 208 -17.95 3.78 -0.79
CA HIS A 208 -18.84 4.84 -1.29
C HIS A 208 -18.55 5.16 -2.77
N ALA A 209 -17.28 5.24 -3.17
CA ALA A 209 -16.89 5.49 -4.55
C ALA A 209 -17.37 4.37 -5.48
N ILE A 210 -17.15 3.10 -5.10
CA ILE A 210 -17.63 1.91 -5.85
C ILE A 210 -19.15 1.95 -6.01
N THR A 211 -19.89 2.15 -4.92
CA THR A 211 -21.37 2.21 -4.95
C THR A 211 -21.86 3.28 -5.91
N ARG A 212 -21.21 4.45 -5.91
CA ARG A 212 -21.54 5.55 -6.82
C ARG A 212 -21.18 5.23 -8.27
N LEU A 213 -20.06 4.55 -8.53
CA LEU A 213 -19.68 4.14 -9.88
C LEU A 213 -20.64 3.09 -10.45
N ARG A 214 -21.03 2.09 -9.65
CA ARG A 214 -22.01 1.06 -10.04
C ARG A 214 -23.39 1.63 -10.37
N SER A 215 -23.83 2.67 -9.66
CA SER A 215 -25.13 3.30 -9.96
C SER A 215 -25.15 4.01 -11.31
N PHE A 216 -23.98 4.40 -11.83
CA PHE A 216 -23.85 4.93 -13.19
C PHE A 216 -23.85 3.83 -14.26
N GLU A 217 -23.28 2.66 -13.96
CA GLU A 217 -23.24 1.51 -14.88
C GLU A 217 -24.67 0.95 -15.14
N GLN A 218 -25.51 0.88 -14.11
CA GLN A 218 -26.90 0.39 -14.23
C GLN A 218 -27.85 1.39 -14.89
N GLY A 219 -27.45 2.67 -15.00
CA GLY A 219 -28.21 3.74 -15.62
C GLY A 219 -28.08 3.76 -17.14
N SER A 220 -28.92 2.98 -17.82
CA SER A 220 -29.08 2.99 -19.29
C SER A 220 -29.16 4.42 -19.87
N GLY A 221 -28.17 4.79 -20.69
CA GLY A 221 -28.23 5.96 -21.58
C GLY A 221 -27.35 7.16 -21.19
N ASN A 222 -26.17 7.25 -21.81
CA ASN A 222 -25.45 8.51 -22.09
C ASN A 222 -24.92 9.41 -20.93
N ASN A 223 -24.92 8.97 -19.67
CA ASN A 223 -24.42 9.81 -18.55
C ASN A 223 -22.90 9.71 -18.27
N TYR A 224 -22.13 9.05 -19.15
CA TYR A 224 -20.67 8.82 -19.10
C TYR A 224 -19.77 10.09 -19.03
N LYS A 225 -20.36 11.29 -18.97
CA LYS A 225 -19.62 12.56 -18.85
C LYS A 225 -19.44 13.05 -17.41
N LEU A 226 -20.15 12.52 -16.41
CA LEU A 226 -20.11 13.08 -15.05
C LEU A 226 -19.01 12.48 -14.15
N GLY A 227 -18.56 11.24 -14.39
CA GLY A 227 -17.38 10.68 -13.70
C GLY A 227 -16.10 11.52 -13.89
N ARG A 228 -15.98 12.21 -15.05
CA ARG A 228 -14.89 13.17 -15.34
C ARG A 228 -14.96 14.47 -14.55
N VAL A 229 -16.10 14.80 -13.93
CA VAL A 229 -16.32 16.07 -13.23
C VAL A 229 -16.14 15.93 -11.72
N TYR A 230 -16.50 14.78 -11.14
CA TYR A 230 -16.64 14.66 -9.68
C TYR A 230 -15.40 14.21 -8.90
N LEU A 231 -14.32 13.80 -9.57
CA LEU A 231 -13.01 13.57 -8.94
C LEU A 231 -12.04 14.74 -9.17
N ARG A 232 -12.53 15.93 -9.54
CA ARG A 232 -11.67 17.12 -9.54
C ARG A 232 -11.42 17.55 -8.09
N PRO A 233 -10.16 17.81 -7.69
CA PRO A 233 -9.92 18.58 -6.48
C PRO A 233 -10.57 19.95 -6.66
N THR A 234 -11.18 20.49 -5.61
CA THR A 234 -11.64 21.88 -5.53
C THR A 234 -10.55 22.79 -6.11
N PRO A 235 -10.85 23.80 -6.93
CA PRO A 235 -9.83 24.73 -7.38
C PRO A 235 -9.24 25.39 -6.13
N GLN A 236 -7.98 25.06 -5.83
CA GLN A 236 -7.16 25.86 -4.93
C GLN A 236 -6.95 27.17 -5.69
N ILE A 237 -7.74 28.20 -5.35
CA ILE A 237 -7.45 29.57 -5.73
C ILE A 237 -6.15 29.90 -4.98
N SER A 238 -5.02 29.72 -5.66
CA SER A 238 -3.82 30.46 -5.30
C SER A 238 -4.02 31.89 -5.83
N HIS A 239 -3.72 32.87 -4.98
CA HIS A 239 -3.87 34.30 -5.22
C HIS A 239 -3.25 34.77 -6.54
#